data_AF-A0A847BUG8-F1
#
_entry.id   AF-A0A847BUG8-F1
#
_cell.length_a   1.000
_cell.length_b   1.000
_cell.length_c   1.000
_cell.angle_alpha   90.00
_cell.angle_beta   90.00
_cell.angle_gamma   90.00
#
_symmetry.space_group_name_H-M   'P 1'
#
loop_
_entity.id
_entity.type
_entity.pdbx_description
1 polymer ?
#
loop_
_entity_poly.entity_id
_entity_poly.type
_entity_poly.pdbx_seq_one_letter_code
_entity_poly.pdbx_strand_id
1 'polypeptide(L)'
;SMVFQYFALMPHLSVLDNVAFGLEMAGVDKATRHKTALETLEQVGLLQNAHVYPDDLSGGMQQRVGLARALANNPQILLMDEAFSALDPLIRSEMQDELVKLQAEQKRTIVFISHDLDEAMKLGDRIAIMEGGRIVQIGTPDEILHNPANDYVRSFFQGVNVGGIFTTKDIMSRRHVELIEREGTGTRAALQRLNAYDRNYGFVITKTKHFRGVVSLESLKKAHKENLGLDGAIIPDIPTLNADDYINDAMGKVASTPCGVPVLNEKGVFLGVVTKARLIEALNFNGSEA
;
A
#
# COMPACT_ATOMS: atom_id res chain seq x y z
N SER A 1 -16.25 0.48 -19.83
CA SER A 1 -17.29 -0.35 -19.20
C SER A 1 -17.72 0.30 -17.90
N MET A 2 -18.96 0.07 -17.46
CA MET A 2 -19.51 0.63 -16.22
C MET A 2 -19.90 -0.50 -15.28
N VAL A 3 -19.61 -0.34 -14.00
CA VAL A 3 -19.98 -1.23 -12.90
C VAL A 3 -20.90 -0.44 -11.98
N PHE A 4 -22.14 -0.90 -11.84
CA PHE A 4 -23.16 -0.27 -11.00
C PHE A 4 -23.20 -0.91 -9.62
N GLN A 5 -23.63 -0.13 -8.61
CA GLN A 5 -23.91 -0.59 -7.25
C GLN A 5 -24.90 -1.78 -7.22
N TYR A 6 -25.87 -1.79 -8.13
CA TYR A 6 -26.72 -2.95 -8.43
C TYR A 6 -26.37 -3.49 -9.82
N PHE A 7 -25.78 -4.68 -9.86
CA PHE A 7 -25.09 -5.18 -11.04
C PHE A 7 -25.97 -5.59 -12.23
N ALA A 8 -27.26 -5.21 -12.26
CA ALA A 8 -28.19 -5.33 -13.39
C ALA A 8 -27.95 -6.60 -14.22
N LEU A 9 -27.91 -7.75 -13.55
CA LEU A 9 -27.75 -9.04 -14.21
C LEU A 9 -29.03 -9.37 -14.98
N MET A 10 -28.88 -10.02 -16.12
CA MET A 10 -30.01 -10.49 -16.91
C MET A 10 -30.48 -11.82 -16.31
N PRO A 11 -31.70 -11.89 -15.71
CA PRO A 11 -32.15 -13.07 -14.98
C PRO A 11 -32.42 -14.27 -15.90
N HIS A 12 -32.69 -14.00 -17.19
CA HIS A 12 -32.94 -15.02 -18.20
C HIS A 12 -31.66 -15.59 -18.84
N LEU A 13 -30.47 -15.11 -18.43
CA LEU A 13 -29.18 -15.58 -18.91
C LEU A 13 -28.45 -16.32 -17.79
N SER A 14 -27.67 -17.35 -18.15
CA SER A 14 -26.78 -18.00 -17.18
C SER A 14 -25.70 -17.03 -16.71
N VAL A 15 -24.98 -17.37 -15.64
CA VAL A 15 -23.81 -16.62 -15.17
C VAL A 15 -22.77 -16.46 -16.28
N LEU A 16 -22.48 -17.54 -17.00
CA LEU A 16 -21.55 -17.54 -18.14
C LEU A 16 -22.00 -16.57 -19.23
N ASP A 17 -23.28 -16.61 -19.60
CA ASP A 17 -23.84 -15.76 -20.64
C ASP A 17 -23.90 -14.29 -20.20
N ASN A 18 -24.17 -14.02 -18.91
CA ASN A 18 -24.08 -12.69 -18.34
C ASN A 18 -22.67 -12.12 -18.49
N VAL A 19 -21.64 -12.89 -18.15
CA VAL A 19 -20.23 -12.45 -18.26
C VAL A 19 -19.82 -12.29 -19.72
N ALA A 20 -20.24 -13.19 -20.60
CA ALA A 20 -19.95 -13.14 -22.03
C ALA A 20 -20.73 -12.07 -22.80
N PHE A 21 -21.76 -11.47 -22.20
CA PHE A 21 -22.71 -10.60 -22.89
C PHE A 21 -22.07 -9.42 -23.63
N GLY A 22 -21.10 -8.74 -23.04
CA GLY A 22 -20.49 -7.59 -23.73
C GLY A 22 -19.61 -8.01 -24.91
N LEU A 23 -18.98 -9.18 -24.84
CA LEU A 23 -18.25 -9.78 -25.97
C LEU A 23 -19.22 -10.25 -27.07
N GLU A 24 -20.38 -10.78 -26.69
CA GLU A 24 -21.48 -11.09 -27.63
C GLU A 24 -21.93 -9.83 -28.39
N MET A 25 -22.18 -8.74 -27.67
CA MET A 25 -22.54 -7.46 -28.28
C MET A 25 -21.43 -6.87 -29.16
N ALA A 26 -20.16 -7.17 -28.86
CA ALA A 26 -19.02 -6.80 -29.68
C ALA A 26 -18.80 -7.71 -30.90
N GLY A 27 -19.64 -8.73 -31.09
CA GLY A 27 -19.57 -9.65 -32.24
C GLY A 27 -18.50 -10.74 -32.12
N VAL A 28 -17.98 -11.00 -30.92
CA VAL A 28 -17.02 -12.09 -30.67
C VAL A 28 -17.75 -13.43 -30.78
N ASP A 29 -17.09 -14.40 -31.42
CA ASP A 29 -17.66 -15.74 -31.60
C ASP A 29 -17.92 -16.45 -30.26
N LYS A 30 -18.86 -17.39 -30.27
CA LYS A 30 -19.34 -18.05 -29.05
C LYS A 30 -18.24 -18.81 -28.30
N ALA A 31 -17.33 -19.47 -29.01
CA ALA A 31 -16.28 -20.26 -28.38
C ALA A 31 -15.28 -19.34 -27.68
N THR A 32 -14.84 -18.28 -28.35
CA THR A 32 -13.91 -17.29 -27.79
C THR A 32 -14.52 -16.56 -26.60
N ARG A 33 -15.77 -16.05 -26.73
CA ARG A 33 -16.40 -15.31 -25.64
C ARG A 33 -16.68 -16.16 -24.40
N HIS A 34 -17.07 -17.44 -24.57
CA HIS A 34 -17.26 -18.35 -23.43
C HIS A 34 -15.93 -18.70 -22.76
N LYS A 35 -14.85 -18.86 -23.54
CA LYS A 35 -13.51 -19.10 -22.99
C LYS A 35 -13.08 -17.94 -22.09
N THR A 36 -13.14 -16.70 -22.60
CA THR A 36 -12.79 -15.50 -21.81
C THR A 36 -13.69 -15.34 -20.59
N ALA A 37 -14.99 -15.62 -20.72
CA ALA A 37 -15.91 -15.56 -19.59
C ALA A 37 -15.59 -16.59 -18.50
N LEU A 38 -15.20 -17.82 -18.86
CA LEU A 38 -14.76 -18.84 -17.90
C LEU A 38 -13.45 -18.46 -17.20
N GLU A 39 -12.47 -17.96 -17.94
CA GLU A 39 -11.21 -17.45 -17.36
C GLU A 39 -11.47 -16.33 -16.34
N THR A 40 -12.40 -15.41 -16.68
CA THR A 40 -12.77 -14.32 -15.78
C THR A 40 -13.57 -14.82 -14.56
N LEU A 41 -14.45 -15.82 -14.76
CA LEU A 41 -15.19 -16.46 -13.66
C LEU A 41 -14.26 -17.21 -12.70
N GLU A 42 -13.18 -17.79 -13.19
CA GLU A 42 -12.14 -18.41 -12.37
C GLU A 42 -11.43 -17.38 -11.48
N GLN A 43 -11.07 -16.22 -12.04
CA GLN A 43 -10.45 -15.11 -11.30
C GLN A 43 -11.31 -14.63 -10.13
N VAL A 44 -12.64 -14.56 -10.32
CA VAL A 44 -13.58 -14.14 -9.26
C VAL A 44 -14.10 -15.29 -8.38
N GLY A 45 -13.58 -16.51 -8.57
CA GLY A 45 -13.94 -17.68 -7.77
C GLY A 45 -15.35 -18.23 -8.01
N LEU A 46 -15.93 -18.02 -9.20
CA LEU A 46 -17.30 -18.44 -9.56
C LEU A 46 -17.36 -19.44 -10.73
N LEU A 47 -16.24 -20.08 -11.07
CA LEU A 47 -16.18 -21.04 -12.18
C LEU A 47 -17.20 -22.19 -12.03
N GLN A 48 -17.41 -22.69 -10.81
CA GLN A 48 -18.38 -23.77 -10.55
C GLN A 48 -19.84 -23.33 -10.76
N ASN A 49 -20.12 -22.03 -10.71
CA ASN A 49 -21.44 -21.46 -10.86
C ASN A 49 -21.73 -20.97 -12.29
N ALA A 50 -20.84 -21.22 -13.25
CA ALA A 50 -20.94 -20.69 -14.61
C ALA A 50 -22.28 -21.01 -15.30
N HIS A 51 -22.89 -22.17 -15.01
CA HIS A 51 -24.13 -22.61 -15.65
C HIS A 51 -25.39 -22.35 -14.83
N VAL A 52 -25.25 -21.69 -13.68
CA VAL A 52 -26.35 -21.35 -12.78
C VAL A 52 -26.99 -20.02 -13.23
N TYR A 53 -28.23 -19.75 -12.83
CA TYR A 53 -28.90 -18.47 -13.08
C TYR A 53 -28.68 -17.49 -11.92
N PRO A 54 -28.72 -16.17 -12.16
CA PRO A 54 -28.51 -15.17 -11.10
C PRO A 54 -29.40 -15.35 -9.87
N ASP A 55 -30.65 -15.80 -10.03
CA ASP A 55 -31.61 -15.95 -8.93
C ASP A 55 -31.24 -17.05 -7.93
N ASP A 56 -30.39 -18.00 -8.33
CA ASP A 56 -29.87 -19.08 -7.47
C ASP A 56 -28.57 -18.68 -6.74
N LEU A 57 -28.07 -17.46 -6.97
CA LEU A 57 -26.86 -16.94 -6.35
C LEU A 57 -27.18 -16.04 -5.15
N SER A 58 -26.27 -16.04 -4.17
CA SER A 58 -26.32 -15.04 -3.10
C SER A 58 -26.03 -13.64 -3.67
N GLY A 59 -26.45 -12.59 -2.97
CA GLY A 59 -26.20 -11.20 -3.40
C GLY A 59 -24.72 -10.92 -3.68
N GLY A 60 -23.81 -11.38 -2.82
CA GLY A 60 -22.36 -11.23 -3.03
C GLY A 60 -21.83 -12.03 -4.23
N MET A 61 -22.43 -13.17 -4.57
CA MET A 61 -22.11 -13.91 -5.80
C MET A 61 -22.61 -13.16 -7.04
N GLN A 62 -23.83 -12.61 -7.02
CA GLN A 62 -24.35 -11.79 -8.12
C GLN A 62 -23.46 -10.56 -8.39
N GLN A 63 -22.94 -9.92 -7.34
CA GLN A 63 -22.01 -8.80 -7.48
C GLN A 63 -20.71 -9.21 -8.16
N ARG A 64 -20.12 -10.35 -7.74
CA ARG A 64 -18.93 -10.91 -8.39
C ARG A 64 -19.15 -11.25 -9.86
N VAL A 65 -20.32 -11.76 -10.24
CA VAL A 65 -20.70 -11.98 -11.66
C VAL A 65 -20.73 -10.66 -12.43
N GLY A 66 -21.31 -9.62 -11.85
CA GLY A 66 -21.38 -8.32 -12.50
C GLY A 66 -20.02 -7.65 -12.68
N LEU A 67 -19.10 -7.83 -11.72
CA LEU A 67 -17.71 -7.41 -11.89
C LEU A 67 -17.02 -8.23 -12.98
N ALA A 68 -17.15 -9.56 -12.97
CA ALA A 68 -16.58 -10.43 -14.00
C ALA A 68 -17.06 -10.02 -15.40
N ARG A 69 -18.35 -9.68 -15.57
CA ARG A 69 -18.89 -9.15 -16.82
C ARG A 69 -18.19 -7.87 -17.28
N ALA A 70 -17.89 -6.97 -16.35
CA ALA A 70 -17.18 -5.73 -16.68
C ALA A 70 -15.71 -5.97 -17.02
N LEU A 71 -15.05 -6.94 -16.36
CA LEU A 71 -13.66 -7.32 -16.59
C LEU A 71 -13.46 -8.09 -17.90
N ALA A 72 -14.38 -9.00 -18.24
CA ALA A 72 -14.32 -9.85 -19.44
C ALA A 72 -14.32 -9.02 -20.74
N ASN A 73 -14.98 -7.87 -20.76
CA ASN A 73 -15.00 -6.95 -21.91
C ASN A 73 -13.67 -6.23 -22.16
N ASN A 74 -12.68 -6.40 -21.29
CA ASN A 74 -11.36 -5.76 -21.35
C ASN A 74 -11.40 -4.26 -21.75
N PRO A 75 -12.16 -3.42 -21.03
CA PRO A 75 -12.31 -2.01 -21.38
C PRO A 75 -11.04 -1.22 -21.01
N GLN A 76 -10.73 -0.18 -21.81
CA GLN A 76 -9.65 0.77 -21.48
C GLN A 76 -9.99 1.65 -20.25
N ILE A 77 -11.28 1.95 -20.07
CA ILE A 77 -11.81 2.75 -18.95
C ILE A 77 -12.87 1.95 -18.20
N LEU A 78 -12.72 1.85 -16.89
CA LEU A 78 -13.67 1.22 -15.98
C LEU A 78 -14.23 2.26 -15.02
N LEU A 79 -15.54 2.48 -15.07
CA LEU A 79 -16.25 3.34 -14.10
C LEU A 79 -16.89 2.42 -13.07
N MET A 80 -16.60 2.62 -11.78
CA MET A 80 -17.11 1.79 -10.69
C MET A 80 -17.82 2.68 -9.67
N ASP A 81 -19.13 2.48 -9.53
CA ASP A 81 -19.96 3.23 -8.61
C ASP A 81 -20.32 2.37 -7.39
N GLU A 82 -19.64 2.62 -6.27
CA GLU A 82 -19.75 1.86 -5.00
C GLU A 82 -19.73 0.34 -5.17
N ALA A 83 -18.89 -0.16 -6.08
CA ALA A 83 -18.95 -1.55 -6.53
C ALA A 83 -18.67 -2.59 -5.42
N PHE A 84 -18.09 -2.17 -4.29
CA PHE A 84 -17.70 -3.06 -3.19
C PHE A 84 -18.49 -2.82 -1.88
N SER A 85 -19.35 -1.81 -1.82
CA SER A 85 -20.02 -1.40 -0.57
C SER A 85 -20.94 -2.49 -0.01
N ALA A 86 -21.50 -3.33 -0.88
CA ALA A 86 -22.42 -4.39 -0.52
C ALA A 86 -21.77 -5.80 -0.44
N LEU A 87 -20.44 -5.88 -0.55
CA LEU A 87 -19.68 -7.12 -0.29
C LEU A 87 -19.33 -7.25 1.20
N ASP A 88 -19.20 -8.49 1.67
CA ASP A 88 -18.65 -8.77 3.00
C ASP A 88 -17.17 -8.34 3.09
N PRO A 89 -16.64 -8.06 4.29
CA PRO A 89 -15.29 -7.50 4.45
C PRO A 89 -14.15 -8.36 3.86
N LEU A 90 -14.28 -9.69 3.90
CA LEU A 90 -13.22 -10.59 3.38
C LEU A 90 -13.19 -10.54 1.86
N ILE A 91 -14.34 -10.79 1.22
CA ILE A 91 -14.45 -10.74 -0.24
C ILE A 91 -14.14 -9.34 -0.77
N ARG A 92 -14.56 -8.28 -0.06
CA ARG A 92 -14.21 -6.90 -0.39
C ARG A 92 -12.70 -6.74 -0.51
N SER A 93 -11.92 -7.17 0.48
CA SER A 93 -10.45 -7.05 0.43
C SER A 93 -9.86 -7.84 -0.73
N GLU A 94 -10.30 -9.08 -0.95
CA GLU A 94 -9.82 -9.92 -2.06
C GLU A 94 -10.09 -9.26 -3.42
N MET A 95 -11.28 -8.70 -3.63
CA MET A 95 -11.65 -8.05 -4.88
C MET A 95 -10.89 -6.73 -5.11
N GLN A 96 -10.60 -5.98 -4.04
CA GLN A 96 -9.75 -4.80 -4.09
C GLN A 96 -8.32 -5.14 -4.50
N ASP A 97 -7.75 -6.20 -3.92
CA ASP A 97 -6.39 -6.65 -4.23
C ASP A 97 -6.28 -7.12 -5.69
N GLU A 98 -7.30 -7.85 -6.18
CA GLU A 98 -7.36 -8.25 -7.58
C GLU A 98 -7.51 -7.04 -8.52
N LEU A 99 -8.27 -6.01 -8.13
CA LEU A 99 -8.39 -4.79 -8.93
C LEU A 99 -7.05 -4.05 -9.05
N VAL A 100 -6.29 -3.93 -7.95
CA VAL A 100 -4.95 -3.34 -7.95
C VAL A 100 -4.01 -4.13 -8.85
N LYS A 101 -4.03 -5.46 -8.75
CA LYS A 101 -3.22 -6.35 -9.60
C LYS A 101 -3.57 -6.19 -11.08
N LEU A 102 -4.86 -6.16 -11.43
CA LEU A 102 -5.32 -5.95 -12.80
C LEU A 102 -4.91 -4.58 -13.35
N GLN A 103 -4.97 -3.52 -12.52
CA GLN A 103 -4.48 -2.20 -12.90
C GLN A 103 -2.98 -2.26 -13.20
N ALA A 104 -2.19 -2.90 -12.33
CA ALA A 104 -0.73 -2.96 -12.45
C ALA A 104 -0.29 -3.73 -13.72
N GLU A 105 -0.96 -4.83 -14.04
CA GLU A 105 -0.64 -5.66 -15.21
C GLU A 105 -1.07 -5.01 -16.54
N GLN A 106 -2.21 -4.31 -16.56
CA GLN A 106 -2.88 -3.91 -17.80
C GLN A 106 -3.00 -2.39 -18.01
N LYS A 107 -2.54 -1.58 -17.05
CA LYS A 107 -2.52 -0.10 -17.09
C LYS A 107 -3.86 0.52 -17.50
N ARG A 108 -4.96 -0.01 -16.95
CA ARG A 108 -6.32 0.47 -17.23
C ARG A 108 -6.61 1.73 -16.43
N THR A 109 -7.43 2.62 -16.98
CA THR A 109 -7.93 3.78 -16.22
C THR A 109 -9.18 3.36 -15.45
N ILE A 110 -9.16 3.49 -14.14
CA ILE A 110 -10.28 3.16 -13.26
C ILE A 110 -10.74 4.44 -12.56
N VAL A 111 -12.03 4.78 -12.71
CA VAL A 111 -12.68 5.83 -11.92
C VAL A 111 -13.54 5.12 -10.89
N PHE A 112 -13.09 5.15 -9.65
CA PHE A 112 -13.73 4.49 -8.53
C PHE A 112 -14.44 5.52 -7.65
N ILE A 113 -15.71 5.29 -7.37
CA ILE A 113 -16.55 6.12 -6.51
C ILE A 113 -16.85 5.30 -5.27
N SER A 114 -16.53 5.85 -4.09
CA SER A 114 -16.86 5.24 -2.81
C SER A 114 -17.10 6.32 -1.76
N HIS A 115 -17.89 5.97 -0.76
CA HIS A 115 -18.04 6.72 0.49
C HIS A 115 -17.07 6.24 1.57
N ASP A 116 -16.36 5.13 1.34
CA ASP A 116 -15.37 4.56 2.25
C ASP A 116 -13.97 5.08 1.89
N LEU A 117 -13.36 5.74 2.86
CA LEU A 117 -12.05 6.36 2.70
C LEU A 117 -10.91 5.35 2.75
N ASP A 118 -11.06 4.24 3.48
CA ASP A 118 -10.05 3.17 3.48
C ASP A 118 -9.93 2.59 2.06
N GLU A 119 -11.05 2.46 1.34
CA GLU A 119 -11.04 2.02 -0.06
C GLU A 119 -10.38 3.03 -0.99
N ALA A 120 -10.72 4.31 -0.85
CA ALA A 120 -10.15 5.38 -1.67
C ALA A 120 -8.63 5.48 -1.47
N MET A 121 -8.16 5.29 -0.24
CA MET A 121 -6.75 5.33 0.12
C MET A 121 -6.00 4.08 -0.35
N LYS A 122 -6.62 2.90 -0.29
CA LYS A 122 -6.01 1.64 -0.73
C LYS A 122 -5.91 1.54 -2.25
N LEU A 123 -6.95 2.00 -2.98
CA LEU A 123 -7.06 1.83 -4.43
C LEU A 123 -6.60 3.06 -5.23
N GLY A 124 -6.66 4.25 -4.64
CA GLY A 124 -6.57 5.51 -5.37
C GLY A 124 -5.15 6.02 -5.54
N ASP A 125 -4.67 6.07 -6.78
CA ASP A 125 -3.47 6.85 -7.14
C ASP A 125 -3.68 8.35 -6.89
N ARG A 126 -4.90 8.83 -7.13
CA ARG A 126 -5.38 10.20 -6.92
C ARG A 126 -6.81 10.18 -6.43
N ILE A 127 -7.11 10.94 -5.39
CA ILE A 127 -8.42 11.01 -4.76
C ILE A 127 -9.00 12.40 -5.01
N ALA A 128 -10.27 12.44 -5.41
CA ALA A 128 -11.04 13.67 -5.50
C ALA A 128 -12.17 13.63 -4.46
N ILE A 129 -12.10 14.52 -3.47
CA ILE A 129 -13.12 14.63 -2.41
C ILE A 129 -14.17 15.63 -2.86
N MET A 130 -15.44 15.26 -2.70
CA MET A 130 -16.58 16.08 -3.09
C MET A 130 -17.50 16.38 -1.90
N GLU A 131 -18.05 17.60 -1.88
CA GLU A 131 -19.05 18.05 -0.92
C GLU A 131 -20.09 18.92 -1.66
N GLY A 132 -21.38 18.64 -1.49
CA GLY A 132 -22.44 19.43 -2.13
C GLY A 132 -22.34 19.50 -3.66
N GLY A 133 -21.80 18.45 -4.30
CA GLY A 133 -21.60 18.38 -5.75
C GLY A 133 -20.37 19.17 -6.27
N ARG A 134 -19.52 19.70 -5.39
CA ARG A 134 -18.28 20.40 -5.75
C ARG A 134 -17.08 19.61 -5.30
N ILE A 135 -16.02 19.63 -6.10
CA ILE A 135 -14.73 19.08 -5.70
C ILE A 135 -14.11 20.04 -4.69
N VAL A 136 -13.83 19.52 -3.49
CA VAL A 136 -13.22 20.26 -2.39
C VAL A 136 -11.70 20.18 -2.49
N GLN A 137 -11.18 18.98 -2.77
CA GLN A 137 -9.74 18.74 -2.90
C GLN A 137 -9.47 17.60 -3.88
N ILE A 138 -8.37 17.71 -4.62
CA ILE A 138 -7.79 16.61 -5.41
C ILE A 138 -6.32 16.49 -5.02
N GLY A 139 -5.87 15.28 -4.72
CA GLY A 139 -4.47 15.03 -4.39
C GLY A 139 -4.15 13.55 -4.35
N THR A 140 -2.89 13.23 -4.09
CA THR A 140 -2.51 11.87 -3.72
C THR A 140 -3.01 11.55 -2.29
N PRO A 141 -3.10 10.26 -1.91
CA PRO A 141 -3.37 9.87 -0.52
C PRO A 141 -2.49 10.62 0.50
N ASP A 142 -1.19 10.75 0.19
CA ASP A 142 -0.21 11.44 1.04
C ASP A 142 -0.49 12.95 1.16
N GLU A 143 -0.78 13.62 0.04
CA GLU A 143 -1.05 15.06 0.01
C GLU A 143 -2.31 15.43 0.80
N ILE A 144 -3.38 14.64 0.65
CA ILE A 144 -4.66 14.93 1.31
C ILE A 144 -4.54 14.68 2.82
N LEU A 145 -3.81 13.64 3.21
CA LEU A 145 -3.57 13.31 4.62
C LEU A 145 -2.72 14.39 5.31
N HIS A 146 -1.59 14.79 4.70
CA HIS A 146 -0.66 15.75 5.30
C HIS A 146 -1.12 17.22 5.18
N ASN A 147 -1.84 17.56 4.11
CA ASN A 147 -2.28 18.92 3.81
C ASN A 147 -3.77 18.95 3.42
N PRO A 148 -4.68 18.70 4.37
CA PRO A 148 -6.12 18.79 4.10
C PRO A 148 -6.50 20.24 3.80
N ALA A 149 -7.33 20.45 2.77
CA ALA A 149 -7.71 21.78 2.28
C ALA A 149 -8.61 22.55 3.26
N ASN A 150 -9.41 21.86 4.06
CA ASN A 150 -10.29 22.44 5.07
C ASN A 150 -10.61 21.43 6.20
N ASP A 151 -11.35 21.89 7.21
CA ASP A 151 -11.73 21.06 8.36
C ASP A 151 -12.68 19.92 7.99
N TYR A 152 -13.50 20.09 6.96
CA TYR A 152 -14.33 19.02 6.41
C TYR A 152 -13.45 17.87 5.93
N VAL A 153 -12.47 18.14 5.05
CA VAL A 153 -11.50 17.14 4.60
C VAL A 153 -10.79 16.55 5.81
N ARG A 154 -10.25 17.36 6.73
CA ARG A 154 -9.57 16.86 7.93
C ARG A 154 -10.44 15.88 8.74
N SER A 155 -11.71 16.20 8.96
CA SER A 155 -12.64 15.38 9.73
C SER A 155 -12.94 14.02 9.07
N PHE A 156 -12.92 13.95 7.73
CA PHE A 156 -13.11 12.69 7.00
C PHE A 156 -12.00 11.67 7.28
N PHE A 157 -10.78 12.12 7.58
CA PHE A 157 -9.63 11.25 7.85
C PHE A 157 -9.49 10.84 9.32
N GLN A 158 -10.35 11.35 10.21
CA GLN A 158 -10.33 10.98 11.63
C GLN A 158 -10.91 9.56 11.79
N GLY A 159 -10.03 8.54 11.79
CA GLY A 159 -10.42 7.13 11.95
C GLY A 159 -9.90 6.18 10.89
N VAL A 160 -9.19 6.67 9.86
CA VAL A 160 -8.57 5.85 8.81
C VAL A 160 -7.43 5.01 9.39
N ASN A 161 -7.36 3.74 9.01
CA ASN A 161 -6.23 2.88 9.40
C ASN A 161 -5.02 3.11 8.50
N VAL A 162 -4.33 4.24 8.72
CA VAL A 162 -3.08 4.62 8.04
C VAL A 162 -2.03 3.49 8.08
N GLY A 163 -2.05 2.69 9.16
CA GLY A 163 -1.09 1.64 9.41
C GLY A 163 -1.10 0.48 8.40
N GLY A 164 -2.25 0.23 7.75
CA GLY A 164 -2.42 -0.81 6.73
C GLY A 164 -2.39 -0.30 5.29
N ILE A 165 -2.22 1.01 5.11
CA ILE A 165 -2.22 1.67 3.79
C ILE A 165 -0.81 2.10 3.42
N PHE A 166 -0.10 2.73 4.37
CA PHE A 166 1.23 3.26 4.12
C PHE A 166 2.33 2.26 4.47
N THR A 167 3.41 2.34 3.72
CA THR A 167 4.59 1.50 3.88
C THR A 167 5.67 2.19 4.72
N THR A 168 6.67 1.44 5.16
CA THR A 168 7.80 2.03 5.90
C THR A 168 8.56 3.05 5.06
N LYS A 169 8.59 2.89 3.73
CA LYS A 169 9.19 3.84 2.79
C LYS A 169 8.48 5.20 2.77
N ASP A 170 7.18 5.24 3.03
CA ASP A 170 6.42 6.49 2.99
C ASP A 170 6.70 7.35 4.24
N ILE A 171 6.90 6.71 5.39
CA ILE A 171 7.13 7.41 6.67
C ILE A 171 8.62 7.58 7.04
N MET A 172 9.53 6.91 6.33
CA MET A 172 10.96 6.93 6.67
C MET A 172 11.56 8.33 6.56
N SER A 173 12.49 8.62 7.46
CA SER A 173 13.24 9.87 7.49
C SER A 173 14.63 9.70 6.89
N ARG A 174 15.00 10.70 6.07
CA ARG A 174 16.38 10.87 5.58
C ARG A 174 17.29 11.63 6.56
N ARG A 175 16.76 12.05 7.72
CA ARG A 175 17.52 12.78 8.76
C ARG A 175 18.27 11.81 9.68
N HIS A 176 19.26 11.12 9.14
CA HIS A 176 20.12 10.16 9.85
C HIS A 176 21.59 10.38 9.49
N VAL A 177 22.51 9.75 10.22
CA VAL A 177 23.95 9.83 9.95
C VAL A 177 24.42 8.53 9.31
N GLU A 178 24.76 8.59 8.02
CA GLU A 178 25.43 7.50 7.30
C GLU A 178 26.93 7.51 7.60
N LEU A 179 27.48 6.34 7.91
CA LEU A 179 28.90 6.11 8.16
C LEU A 179 29.43 5.11 7.13
N ILE A 180 30.41 5.53 6.34
CA ILE A 180 31.04 4.68 5.32
C ILE A 180 32.42 4.29 5.82
N GLU A 181 32.68 2.99 5.87
CA GLU A 181 34.02 2.49 6.19
C GLU A 181 34.98 2.83 5.04
N ARG A 182 36.09 3.48 5.42
CA ARG A 182 37.24 3.70 4.54
C ARG A 182 38.50 3.34 5.32
N GLU A 183 39.50 2.84 4.61
CA GLU A 183 40.82 2.56 5.18
C GLU A 183 41.35 3.82 5.89
N GLY A 184 41.56 3.73 7.21
CA GLY A 184 42.08 4.81 8.04
C GLY A 184 41.06 5.74 8.72
N THR A 185 39.77 5.64 8.41
CA THR A 185 38.70 6.40 9.09
C THR A 185 37.66 5.47 9.69
N GLY A 186 38.03 4.80 10.78
CA GLY A 186 37.14 3.86 11.48
C GLY A 186 36.25 4.58 12.49
N THR A 187 36.66 4.57 13.75
CA THR A 187 35.80 4.96 14.89
C THR A 187 35.89 6.44 15.27
N ARG A 188 37.07 7.06 15.18
CA ARG A 188 37.26 8.48 15.57
C ARG A 188 36.48 9.45 14.67
N ALA A 189 36.53 9.24 13.36
CA ALA A 189 35.80 10.07 12.39
C ALA A 189 34.28 9.91 12.56
N ALA A 190 33.81 8.69 12.84
CA ALA A 190 32.40 8.43 13.14
C ALA A 190 31.94 9.13 14.42
N LEU A 191 32.73 9.09 15.50
CA LEU A 191 32.45 9.82 16.74
C LEU A 191 32.34 11.33 16.50
N GLN A 192 33.30 11.92 15.78
CA GLN A 192 33.25 13.35 15.45
C GLN A 192 32.00 13.70 14.64
N ARG A 193 31.63 12.86 13.67
CA ARG A 193 30.45 13.07 12.84
C ARG A 193 29.16 12.99 13.66
N LEU A 194 29.01 11.99 14.52
CA LEU A 194 27.84 11.87 15.40
C LEU A 194 27.70 13.05 16.35
N ASN A 195 28.80 13.50 16.96
CA ASN A 195 28.80 14.69 17.83
C ASN A 195 28.46 15.97 17.05
N ALA A 196 29.01 16.14 15.85
CA ALA A 196 28.78 17.33 15.02
C ALA A 196 27.31 17.48 14.59
N TYR A 197 26.60 16.35 14.41
CA TYR A 197 25.17 16.33 14.07
C TYR A 197 24.25 16.18 15.28
N ASP A 198 24.80 16.14 16.50
CA ASP A 198 24.07 15.89 17.75
C ASP A 198 23.16 14.65 17.65
N ARG A 199 23.79 13.49 17.36
CA ARG A 199 23.12 12.20 17.18
C ARG A 199 23.79 11.11 18.00
N ASN A 200 22.98 10.30 18.67
CA ASN A 200 23.46 9.18 19.49
C ASN A 200 23.79 7.92 18.69
N TYR A 201 23.22 7.79 17.49
CA TYR A 201 23.32 6.59 16.65
C TYR A 201 23.69 6.94 15.20
N GLY A 202 24.44 6.04 14.56
CA GLY A 202 24.82 6.11 13.15
C GLY A 202 24.63 4.77 12.44
N PHE A 203 24.49 4.83 11.13
CA PHE A 203 24.17 3.67 10.29
C PHE A 203 25.37 3.38 9.39
N VAL A 204 25.97 2.21 9.56
CA VAL A 204 27.14 1.77 8.80
C VAL A 204 26.67 1.21 7.47
N ILE A 205 27.20 1.77 6.38
CA ILE A 205 26.88 1.36 5.02
C ILE A 205 28.16 1.21 4.20
N THR A 206 28.10 0.37 3.17
CA THR A 206 29.18 0.24 2.18
C THR A 206 29.21 1.45 1.24
N LYS A 207 30.27 1.58 0.43
CA LYS A 207 30.32 2.56 -0.68
C LYS A 207 29.17 2.39 -1.68
N THR A 208 28.61 1.18 -1.80
CA THR A 208 27.47 0.85 -2.65
C THR A 208 26.12 0.95 -1.91
N LYS A 209 26.07 1.67 -0.78
CA LYS A 209 24.86 1.87 0.05
C LYS A 209 24.22 0.61 0.65
N HIS A 210 24.94 -0.51 0.70
CA HIS A 210 24.43 -1.70 1.37
C HIS A 210 24.57 -1.53 2.88
N PHE A 211 23.51 -1.88 3.61
CA PHE A 211 23.50 -1.78 5.06
C PHE A 211 24.40 -2.83 5.72
N ARG A 212 25.17 -2.41 6.74
CA ARG A 212 26.05 -3.29 7.51
C ARG A 212 25.66 -3.39 8.98
N GLY A 213 25.19 -2.31 9.58
CA GLY A 213 24.79 -2.31 10.98
C GLY A 213 24.57 -0.92 11.57
N VAL A 214 24.21 -0.88 12.85
CA VAL A 214 24.02 0.35 13.62
C VAL A 214 25.11 0.47 14.68
N VAL A 215 25.61 1.68 14.89
CA VAL A 215 26.58 2.01 15.94
C VAL A 215 26.03 3.11 16.84
N SER A 216 26.46 3.17 18.09
CA SER A 216 26.16 4.27 19.01
C SER A 216 27.43 5.03 19.39
N LEU A 217 27.27 6.19 20.01
CA LEU A 217 28.39 6.90 20.63
C LEU A 217 29.15 6.02 21.63
N GLU A 218 28.45 5.16 22.38
CA GLU A 218 29.07 4.27 23.36
C GLU A 218 29.85 3.14 22.69
N SER A 219 29.26 2.47 21.70
CA SER A 219 29.92 1.37 21.00
C SER A 219 31.15 1.86 20.24
N LEU A 220 31.08 3.04 19.63
CA LEU A 220 32.22 3.68 18.96
C LEU A 220 33.31 4.10 19.95
N LYS A 221 32.96 4.64 21.13
CA LYS A 221 33.96 4.98 22.17
C LYS A 221 34.69 3.73 22.66
N LYS A 222 33.96 2.62 22.86
CA LYS A 222 34.55 1.32 23.25
C LYS A 222 35.48 0.79 22.17
N ALA A 223 34.99 0.69 20.94
CA ALA A 223 35.77 0.21 19.80
C ALA A 223 37.02 1.07 19.55
N HIS A 224 36.93 2.40 19.73
CA HIS A 224 38.07 3.29 19.61
C HIS A 224 39.17 3.00 20.67
N LYS A 225 38.78 2.75 21.93
CA LYS A 225 39.73 2.38 23.00
C LYS A 225 40.40 1.03 22.72
N GLU A 226 39.67 0.10 22.12
CA GLU A 226 40.13 -1.24 21.79
C GLU A 226 40.84 -1.32 20.42
N ASN A 227 41.06 -0.19 19.74
CA ASN A 227 41.61 -0.11 18.37
C ASN A 227 40.87 -0.97 17.34
N LEU A 228 39.55 -1.14 17.52
CA LEU A 228 38.67 -1.82 16.59
C LEU A 228 38.17 -0.88 15.49
N GLY A 229 37.86 -1.45 14.33
CA GLY A 229 37.21 -0.77 13.20
C GLY A 229 35.73 -0.48 13.45
N LEU A 230 35.02 -0.01 12.42
CA LEU A 230 33.57 0.25 12.52
C LEU A 230 32.79 -1.04 12.73
N ASP A 231 33.19 -2.13 12.08
CA ASP A 231 32.56 -3.44 12.23
C ASP A 231 32.58 -3.92 13.71
N GLY A 232 33.66 -3.64 14.45
CA GLY A 232 33.76 -3.96 15.88
C GLY A 232 32.92 -3.05 16.80
N ALA A 233 32.36 -1.97 16.28
CA ALA A 233 31.47 -1.06 17.00
C ALA A 233 29.98 -1.35 16.72
N ILE A 234 29.66 -2.28 15.82
CA ILE A 234 28.27 -2.60 15.47
C ILE A 234 27.55 -3.19 16.67
N ILE A 235 26.38 -2.64 16.96
CA ILE A 235 25.47 -3.12 18.00
C ILE A 235 24.74 -4.35 17.45
N PRO A 236 24.76 -5.49 18.15
CA PRO A 236 24.05 -6.68 17.73
C PRO A 236 22.53 -6.50 17.83
N ASP A 237 21.79 -7.36 17.12
CA ASP A 237 20.34 -7.55 17.27
C ASP A 237 19.45 -6.32 16.99
N ILE A 238 19.93 -5.36 16.20
CA ILE A 238 19.08 -4.28 15.69
C ILE A 238 18.31 -4.81 14.46
N PRO A 239 16.96 -4.86 14.51
CA PRO A 239 16.18 -5.34 13.37
C PRO A 239 16.26 -4.36 12.20
N THR A 240 15.84 -4.83 11.02
CA THR A 240 15.65 -4.02 9.82
C THR A 240 14.20 -4.14 9.32
N LEU A 241 13.77 -3.16 8.53
CA LEU A 241 12.46 -3.10 7.89
C LEU A 241 12.62 -3.20 6.38
N ASN A 242 11.69 -3.87 5.70
CA ASN A 242 11.57 -3.76 4.26
C ASN A 242 10.80 -2.48 3.92
N ALA A 243 11.27 -1.77 2.89
CA ALA A 243 10.66 -0.57 2.34
C ALA A 243 9.16 -0.73 2.06
N ASP A 244 8.76 -1.91 1.60
CA ASP A 244 7.40 -2.21 1.19
C ASP A 244 6.56 -2.87 2.30
N ASP A 245 7.14 -3.10 3.50
CA ASP A 245 6.36 -3.54 4.67
C ASP A 245 5.37 -2.44 5.07
N TYR A 246 4.16 -2.82 5.49
CA TYR A 246 3.20 -1.87 6.05
C TYR A 246 3.64 -1.39 7.43
N ILE A 247 3.17 -0.20 7.81
CA ILE A 247 3.46 0.38 9.12
C ILE A 247 3.06 -0.56 10.26
N ASN A 248 1.91 -1.23 10.17
CA ASN A 248 1.42 -2.17 11.19
C ASN A 248 2.43 -3.30 11.47
N ASP A 249 3.07 -3.84 10.42
CA ASP A 249 4.08 -4.89 10.53
C ASP A 249 5.40 -4.36 11.13
N ALA A 250 5.69 -3.08 10.91
CA ALA A 250 6.88 -2.41 11.42
C ALA A 250 6.76 -1.95 12.89
N MET A 251 5.55 -1.76 13.41
CA MET A 251 5.30 -1.15 14.73
C MET A 251 6.07 -1.85 15.86
N GLY A 252 5.99 -3.18 15.93
CA GLY A 252 6.62 -3.95 17.00
C GLY A 252 8.15 -3.80 17.02
N LYS A 253 8.78 -3.84 15.84
CA LYS A 253 10.24 -3.65 15.68
C LYS A 253 10.66 -2.22 16.07
N VAL A 254 9.90 -1.21 15.63
CA VAL A 254 10.21 0.20 15.92
C VAL A 254 10.02 0.53 17.40
N ALA A 255 8.97 0.00 18.04
CA ALA A 255 8.68 0.26 19.45
C ALA A 255 9.74 -0.34 20.39
N SER A 256 10.21 -1.55 20.08
CA SER A 256 11.20 -2.29 20.89
C SER A 256 12.65 -1.83 20.69
N THR A 257 12.96 -1.21 19.55
CA THR A 257 14.34 -0.77 19.24
C THR A 257 14.66 0.57 19.93
N PRO A 258 15.86 0.74 20.52
CA PRO A 258 16.24 2.00 21.20
C PRO A 258 16.57 3.14 20.23
N CYS A 259 16.85 2.83 18.97
CA CYS A 259 17.20 3.77 17.91
C CYS A 259 16.20 3.69 16.74
N GLY A 260 16.40 4.56 15.74
CA GLY A 260 15.64 4.46 14.49
C GLY A 260 15.97 3.15 13.76
N VAL A 261 14.95 2.48 13.25
CA VAL A 261 15.09 1.19 12.58
C VAL A 261 15.46 1.42 11.10
N PRO A 262 16.52 0.78 10.58
CA PRO A 262 16.92 0.88 9.17
C PRO A 262 15.85 0.34 8.23
N VAL A 263 15.57 1.08 7.15
CA VAL A 263 14.69 0.66 6.05
C VAL A 263 15.52 0.29 4.83
N LEU A 264 15.32 -0.93 4.32
CA LEU A 264 16.05 -1.51 3.20
C LEU A 264 15.11 -1.87 2.07
N ASN A 265 15.58 -1.81 0.82
CA ASN A 265 14.89 -2.48 -0.28
C ASN A 265 15.24 -3.97 -0.36
N GLU A 266 14.61 -4.70 -1.28
CA GLU A 266 14.85 -6.13 -1.52
C GLU A 266 16.33 -6.49 -1.81
N LYS A 267 17.11 -5.53 -2.31
CA LYS A 267 18.55 -5.71 -2.62
C LYS A 267 19.47 -5.41 -1.43
N GLY A 268 18.92 -5.10 -0.26
CA GLY A 268 19.68 -4.74 0.94
C GLY A 268 20.28 -3.32 0.91
N VAL A 269 19.81 -2.46 0.01
CA VAL A 269 20.23 -1.05 -0.07
C VAL A 269 19.50 -0.25 1.00
N PHE A 270 20.27 0.52 1.77
CA PHE A 270 19.77 1.40 2.81
C PHE A 270 19.08 2.64 2.21
N LEU A 271 17.82 2.87 2.58
CA LEU A 271 17.00 3.98 2.08
C LEU A 271 16.80 5.08 3.12
N GLY A 272 16.69 4.72 4.39
CA GLY A 272 16.36 5.63 5.46
C GLY A 272 16.11 4.94 6.79
N VAL A 273 15.48 5.67 7.71
CA VAL A 273 15.19 5.16 9.06
C VAL A 273 13.77 5.52 9.49
N VAL A 274 13.09 4.60 10.16
CA VAL A 274 11.83 4.88 10.86
C VAL A 274 12.13 5.09 12.34
N THR A 275 11.79 6.26 12.86
CA THR A 275 11.93 6.58 14.29
C THR A 275 10.60 6.43 15.01
N LYS A 276 10.62 6.25 16.34
CA LYS A 276 9.38 6.25 17.15
C LYS A 276 8.57 7.52 16.96
N ALA A 277 9.22 8.68 16.89
CA ALA A 277 8.54 9.95 16.64
C ALA A 277 7.82 9.96 15.29
N ARG A 278 8.46 9.45 14.22
CA ARG A 278 7.83 9.35 12.90
C ARG A 278 6.69 8.35 12.85
N LEU A 279 6.85 7.22 13.53
CA LEU A 279 5.78 6.24 13.67
C LEU A 279 4.57 6.85 14.40
N ILE A 280 4.80 7.55 15.52
CA ILE A 280 3.75 8.22 16.28
C ILE A 280 3.10 9.32 15.44
N GLU A 281 3.86 10.14 14.73
CA GLU A 281 3.34 11.18 13.83
C GLU A 281 2.44 10.57 12.75
N ALA A 282 2.85 9.45 12.14
CA ALA A 282 2.05 8.71 11.17
C ALA A 282 0.79 8.06 11.77
N LEU A 283 0.81 7.64 13.03
CA LEU A 283 -0.37 7.06 13.70
C LEU A 283 -1.31 8.12 14.29
N ASN A 284 -0.77 9.26 14.72
CA ASN A 284 -1.50 10.38 15.31
C ASN A 284 -2.26 11.23 14.30
N PHE A 285 -2.25 10.87 13.01
CA PHE A 285 -3.29 11.33 12.09
C PHE A 285 -4.70 11.02 12.61
N ASN A 286 -4.84 10.02 13.49
CA ASN A 286 -6.06 9.68 14.22
C ASN A 286 -6.38 10.54 15.45
N GLY A 287 -5.57 11.55 15.79
CA GLY A 287 -5.75 12.28 17.05
C GLY A 287 -5.04 13.62 17.10
N SER A 288 -5.68 14.64 16.53
CA SER A 288 -5.54 16.00 17.03
C SER A 288 -6.91 16.46 17.52
N GLU A 289 -7.23 16.10 18.77
CA GLU A 289 -8.21 16.82 19.56
C GLU A 289 -7.67 18.25 19.79
N ALA A 290 -8.49 19.23 19.43
CA ALA A 290 -8.50 20.56 20.01
C ALA A 290 -9.97 20.95 20.23
#